data_AF-G3MS54-F1
#
_entry.id   AF-G3MS54-F1
#
_cell.length_a   1.000
_cell.length_b   1.000
_cell.length_c   1.000
_cell.angle_alpha   90.00
_cell.angle_beta   90.00
_cell.angle_gamma   90.00
#
_symmetry.space_group_name_H-M   'P 1'
#
loop_
_entity.id
_entity.type
_entity.pdbx_description
1 polymer ?
#
loop_
_entity_poly.entity_id
_entity_poly.type
_entity_poly.pdbx_seq_one_letter_code
_entity_poly.pdbx_strand_id
1 'polypeptide(L)'
;MPAGRGSATERTRAANTEQQDEPHSGIWNCVILLHWCTGLSGFVYVIWRYANDKANTSLPNEMRQDFRPSPYGFGRKQDMASLDWQIERSFVLATWNWLLIHPLLARATAYAAPTLLPMFYTAYSALFVTALLGVEVAAVIVILHALFIIVASLRAPILCYAAALVVLLLKFSMSDSFRQLLYFRYGTLGYVVIMAIVQWTLLRCLSFSLDFIHAGCKARHQTAPGPPYWKTLALKTEA
;
A
#
# COMPACT_ATOMS: atom_id res chain seq x y z
N MET A 1 28.64 -52.78 -43.65
CA MET A 1 28.63 -53.52 -42.36
C MET A 1 29.95 -53.21 -41.66
N PRO A 2 29.96 -52.67 -40.45
CA PRO A 2 29.50 -53.37 -39.25
C PRO A 2 28.49 -52.59 -38.39
N ALA A 3 27.80 -53.35 -37.54
CA ALA A 3 26.99 -52.91 -36.42
C ALA A 3 27.85 -52.80 -35.15
N GLY A 4 27.35 -52.05 -34.16
CA GLY A 4 27.62 -52.33 -32.75
C GLY A 4 28.60 -51.40 -32.05
N ARG A 5 28.10 -50.25 -31.56
CA ARG A 5 28.60 -49.62 -30.31
C ARG A 5 27.66 -48.56 -29.72
N GLY A 6 26.36 -48.81 -29.72
CA GLY A 6 25.40 -48.03 -28.93
C GLY A 6 24.87 -48.88 -27.79
N SER A 7 25.45 -48.77 -26.58
CA SER A 7 24.79 -49.32 -25.37
C SER A 7 25.45 -48.94 -24.03
N ALA A 8 26.71 -48.51 -23.99
CA ALA A 8 27.35 -48.19 -22.71
C ALA A 8 27.21 -46.71 -22.31
N THR A 9 27.42 -45.77 -23.23
CA THR A 9 27.44 -44.33 -22.95
C THR A 9 26.06 -43.69 -22.84
N GLU A 10 25.05 -44.30 -23.44
CA GLU A 10 23.68 -43.77 -23.44
C GLU A 10 22.91 -44.16 -22.17
N ARG A 11 23.21 -45.31 -21.57
CA ARG A 11 22.67 -45.71 -20.26
C ARG A 11 23.23 -44.85 -19.11
N THR A 12 24.48 -44.42 -19.18
CA THR A 12 25.08 -43.56 -18.14
C THR A 12 24.56 -42.13 -18.21
N ARG A 13 24.12 -41.65 -19.39
CA ARG A 13 23.46 -40.34 -19.52
C ARG A 13 22.01 -40.36 -19.04
N ALA A 14 21.27 -41.44 -19.30
CA ALA A 14 19.91 -41.59 -18.78
C ALA A 14 19.91 -41.72 -17.24
N ALA A 15 20.84 -42.48 -16.67
CA ALA A 15 20.95 -42.66 -15.22
C ALA A 15 21.42 -41.39 -14.46
N ASN A 16 22.18 -40.50 -15.10
CA ASN A 16 22.61 -39.23 -14.47
C ASN A 16 21.60 -38.09 -14.62
N THR A 17 20.52 -38.26 -15.40
CA THR A 17 19.50 -37.20 -15.58
C THR A 17 18.30 -37.39 -14.64
N GLU A 18 18.15 -38.57 -14.03
CA GLU A 18 17.03 -38.87 -13.11
C GLU A 18 17.32 -38.68 -11.62
N GLN A 19 18.53 -38.24 -11.23
CA GLN A 19 18.94 -38.34 -9.82
C GLN A 19 19.52 -37.06 -9.21
N GLN A 20 19.14 -35.88 -9.71
CA GLN A 20 19.61 -34.62 -9.13
C GLN A 20 18.59 -33.48 -9.09
N ASP A 21 17.30 -33.81 -9.04
CA ASP A 21 16.28 -32.97 -8.41
C ASP A 21 15.78 -33.72 -7.16
N GLU A 22 15.41 -33.03 -6.09
CA GLU A 22 14.79 -33.56 -4.85
C GLU A 22 15.73 -34.04 -3.71
N PRO A 23 16.46 -33.10 -3.07
CA PRO A 23 16.27 -32.98 -1.61
C PRO A 23 16.17 -31.54 -1.09
N HIS A 24 16.56 -30.54 -1.89
CA HIS A 24 16.55 -29.13 -1.47
C HIS A 24 15.15 -28.49 -1.53
N SER A 25 14.26 -28.96 -2.41
CA SER A 25 12.88 -28.43 -2.53
C SER A 25 12.04 -28.78 -1.29
N GLY A 26 12.16 -30.01 -0.79
CA GLY A 26 11.43 -30.50 0.38
C GLY A 26 11.81 -29.80 1.69
N ILE A 27 13.10 -29.57 1.92
CA ILE A 27 13.58 -28.86 3.13
C ILE A 27 13.11 -27.41 3.13
N TRP A 28 13.19 -26.71 1.99
CA TRP A 28 12.71 -25.34 1.84
C TRP A 28 11.19 -25.24 2.05
N ASN A 29 10.42 -26.17 1.51
CA ASN A 29 8.98 -26.26 1.72
C ASN A 29 8.62 -26.53 3.19
N CYS A 30 9.37 -27.39 3.87
CA CYS A 30 9.21 -27.63 5.31
C CYS A 30 9.52 -26.38 6.14
N VAL A 31 10.55 -25.61 5.79
CA VAL A 31 10.89 -24.35 6.48
C VAL A 31 9.79 -23.30 6.29
N ILE A 32 9.25 -23.16 5.07
CA ILE A 32 8.11 -22.27 4.80
C ILE A 32 6.89 -22.70 5.61
N LEU A 33 6.56 -23.99 5.61
CA LEU A 33 5.43 -24.52 6.38
C LEU A 33 5.61 -24.27 7.88
N LEU A 34 6.79 -24.56 8.43
CA LEU A 34 7.09 -24.31 9.84
C LEU A 34 6.99 -22.81 10.20
N HIS A 35 7.45 -21.92 9.32
CA HIS A 35 7.33 -20.47 9.53
C HIS A 35 5.86 -20.05 9.65
N TRP A 36 5.02 -20.48 8.70
CA TRP A 36 3.58 -20.17 8.73
C TRP A 36 2.86 -20.83 9.90
N CYS A 37 3.16 -22.09 10.22
CA CYS A 37 2.57 -22.80 11.36
C CYS A 37 2.96 -22.13 12.70
N THR A 38 4.21 -21.71 12.84
CA THR A 38 4.68 -21.02 14.06
C THR A 38 4.03 -19.64 14.17
N GLY A 39 3.98 -18.88 13.07
CA GLY A 39 3.30 -17.58 13.04
C GLY A 39 1.81 -17.69 13.35
N LEU A 40 1.12 -18.64 12.73
CA LEU A 40 -0.31 -18.86 12.95
C LEU A 40 -0.60 -19.34 14.37
N SER A 41 0.18 -20.27 14.90
CA SER A 41 0.01 -20.75 16.28
C SER A 41 0.27 -19.64 17.31
N GLY A 42 1.30 -18.81 17.10
CA GLY A 42 1.54 -17.63 17.92
C GLY A 42 0.38 -16.63 17.88
N PHE A 43 -0.14 -16.35 16.69
CA PHE A 43 -1.30 -15.46 16.52
C PHE A 43 -2.56 -16.00 17.22
N VAL A 44 -2.89 -17.28 17.01
CA VAL A 44 -4.01 -17.95 17.67
C VAL A 44 -3.82 -17.94 19.19
N TYR A 45 -2.61 -18.19 19.69
CA TYR A 45 -2.31 -18.14 21.11
C TYR A 45 -2.54 -16.74 21.70
N VAL A 46 -2.09 -15.68 21.03
CA VAL A 46 -2.30 -14.30 21.47
C VAL A 46 -3.79 -13.96 21.49
N ILE A 47 -4.55 -14.31 20.45
CA ILE A 47 -6.01 -14.09 20.41
C ILE A 47 -6.69 -14.86 21.52
N TRP A 48 -6.34 -16.14 21.70
CA TRP A 48 -6.91 -16.98 22.74
C TRP A 48 -6.60 -16.43 24.14
N ARG A 49 -5.36 -16.00 24.38
CA ARG A 49 -4.96 -15.40 25.65
C ARG A 49 -5.69 -14.10 25.89
N TYR A 50 -5.79 -13.22 24.88
CA TYR A 50 -6.55 -11.98 24.96
C TYR A 50 -8.04 -12.24 25.24
N ALA A 51 -8.65 -13.22 24.57
CA ALA A 51 -10.06 -13.57 24.76
C ALA A 51 -10.35 -14.14 26.16
N ASN A 52 -9.41 -14.89 26.75
CA ASN A 52 -9.56 -15.52 28.07
C ASN A 52 -8.97 -14.70 29.22
N ASP A 53 -8.43 -13.50 28.96
CA ASP A 53 -7.84 -12.69 30.01
C ASP A 53 -8.91 -12.03 30.88
N LYS A 54 -8.76 -12.13 32.20
CA LYS A 54 -9.75 -11.62 33.16
C LYS A 54 -9.87 -10.10 33.06
N ALA A 55 -8.76 -9.40 32.80
CA ALA A 55 -8.76 -7.96 32.57
C ALA A 55 -9.62 -7.58 31.35
N ASN A 56 -9.52 -8.32 30.25
CA ASN A 56 -10.34 -8.07 29.05
C ASN A 56 -11.86 -8.23 29.34
N THR A 57 -12.23 -9.17 30.20
CA THR A 57 -13.64 -9.36 30.60
C THR A 57 -14.15 -8.30 31.57
N SER A 58 -13.27 -7.63 32.34
CA SER A 58 -13.67 -6.57 33.28
C SER A 58 -13.73 -5.18 32.64
N LEU A 59 -12.95 -4.93 31.57
CA LEU A 59 -12.90 -3.64 30.87
C LEU A 59 -14.27 -3.03 30.53
N PRO A 60 -15.26 -3.77 29.98
CA PRO A 60 -16.57 -3.17 29.66
C PRO A 60 -17.39 -2.76 30.89
N ASN A 61 -17.03 -3.26 32.08
CA ASN A 61 -17.65 -2.90 33.34
C ASN A 61 -16.95 -1.71 34.01
N GLU A 62 -15.63 -1.60 33.84
CA GLU A 62 -14.80 -0.50 34.36
C GLU A 62 -14.92 0.76 33.50
N MET A 63 -14.92 0.62 32.17
CA MET A 63 -14.95 1.72 31.19
C MET A 63 -16.32 1.82 30.49
N ARG A 64 -17.41 1.89 31.28
CA ARG A 64 -18.78 1.79 30.72
C ARG A 64 -19.12 2.81 29.63
N GLN A 65 -18.47 3.98 29.63
CA GLN A 65 -18.72 5.04 28.65
C GLN A 65 -18.09 4.73 27.27
N ASP A 66 -17.01 3.96 27.25
CA ASP A 66 -16.26 3.63 26.04
C ASP A 66 -16.74 2.34 25.37
N PHE A 67 -17.62 1.57 26.03
CA PHE A 67 -18.16 0.33 25.48
C PHE A 67 -19.63 0.46 25.14
N ARG A 68 -19.99 0.27 23.86
CA ARG A 68 -21.38 0.32 23.40
C ARG A 68 -21.89 -1.06 22.96
N PRO A 69 -23.21 -1.33 23.04
CA PRO A 69 -23.78 -2.53 22.46
C PRO A 69 -23.42 -2.65 20.97
N SER A 70 -23.10 -3.87 20.52
CA SER A 70 -22.76 -4.10 19.12
C SER A 70 -24.00 -3.94 18.24
N PRO A 71 -23.95 -3.17 17.14
CA PRO A 71 -25.06 -3.06 16.21
C PRO A 71 -25.25 -4.33 15.36
N TYR A 72 -24.32 -5.29 15.42
CA TYR A 72 -24.32 -6.51 14.62
C TYR A 72 -24.98 -7.70 15.32
N GLY A 73 -25.64 -7.48 16.47
CA GLY A 73 -26.31 -8.54 17.24
C GLY A 73 -25.37 -9.40 18.10
N PHE A 74 -24.09 -9.03 18.21
CA PHE A 74 -23.17 -9.71 19.12
C PHE A 74 -23.42 -9.29 20.57
N GLY A 75 -23.45 -10.26 21.49
CA GLY A 75 -23.61 -10.00 22.93
C GLY A 75 -22.44 -9.27 23.58
N ARG A 76 -21.25 -9.29 22.95
CA ARG A 76 -20.06 -8.56 23.41
C ARG A 76 -20.21 -7.07 23.08
N LYS A 77 -20.02 -6.20 24.08
CA LYS A 77 -19.95 -4.75 23.87
C LYS A 77 -18.73 -4.42 23.02
N GLN A 78 -18.91 -3.51 22.08
CA GLN A 78 -17.86 -3.01 21.22
C GLN A 78 -17.09 -1.88 21.91
N ASP A 79 -15.76 -1.94 21.78
CA ASP A 79 -14.86 -0.87 22.18
C ASP A 79 -14.98 0.34 21.24
N MET A 80 -15.19 1.50 21.82
CA MET A 80 -15.30 2.81 21.18
C MET A 80 -14.28 3.80 21.74
N ALA A 81 -13.32 3.36 22.58
CA ALA A 81 -12.32 4.25 23.18
C ALA A 81 -11.42 4.91 22.12
N SER A 82 -11.11 4.18 21.03
CA SER A 82 -10.27 4.70 19.95
C SER A 82 -11.08 5.48 18.93
N LEU A 83 -10.88 6.80 18.87
CA LEU A 83 -11.48 7.69 17.87
C LEU A 83 -11.10 7.27 16.44
N ASP A 84 -9.85 6.87 16.21
CA ASP A 84 -9.36 6.45 14.90
C ASP A 84 -10.15 5.25 14.36
N TRP A 85 -10.37 4.22 15.19
CA TRP A 85 -11.20 3.07 14.82
C TRP A 85 -12.64 3.46 14.49
N GLN A 86 -13.22 4.40 15.24
CA GLN A 86 -14.56 4.89 14.96
C GLN A 86 -14.63 5.57 13.60
N ILE A 87 -13.63 6.38 13.26
CA ILE A 87 -13.52 7.08 11.98
C ILE A 87 -13.32 6.08 10.84
N GLU A 88 -12.34 5.17 10.95
CA GLU A 88 -12.05 4.16 9.93
C GLU A 88 -13.25 3.27 9.66
N ARG A 89 -13.90 2.76 10.71
CA ARG A 89 -15.12 1.97 10.55
C ARG A 89 -16.23 2.77 9.88
N SER A 90 -16.44 4.02 10.29
CA SER A 90 -17.46 4.88 9.68
C SER A 90 -17.16 5.15 8.21
N PHE A 91 -15.90 5.36 7.86
CA PHE A 91 -15.44 5.51 6.47
C PHE A 91 -15.74 4.25 5.66
N VAL A 92 -15.35 3.07 6.15
CA VAL A 92 -15.59 1.79 5.47
C VAL A 92 -17.09 1.57 5.29
N LEU A 93 -17.90 1.76 6.33
CA LEU A 93 -19.35 1.60 6.23
C LEU A 93 -20.01 2.60 5.28
N ALA A 94 -19.48 3.82 5.17
CA ALA A 94 -19.99 4.82 4.23
C ALA A 94 -19.57 4.53 2.77
N THR A 95 -18.44 3.87 2.56
CA THR A 95 -17.80 3.75 1.24
C THR A 95 -17.61 2.32 0.75
N TRP A 96 -18.09 1.31 1.48
CA TRP A 96 -17.85 -0.10 1.17
C TRP A 96 -18.24 -0.49 -0.26
N ASN A 97 -19.35 0.06 -0.79
CA ASN A 97 -19.76 -0.14 -2.18
C ASN A 97 -18.66 0.30 -3.16
N TRP A 98 -18.09 1.49 -2.96
CA TRP A 98 -16.98 1.99 -3.76
C TRP A 98 -15.73 1.12 -3.61
N LEU A 99 -15.44 0.64 -2.40
CA LEU A 99 -14.25 -0.18 -2.15
C LEU A 99 -14.37 -1.57 -2.83
N LEU A 100 -15.56 -2.15 -2.90
CA LEU A 100 -15.79 -3.45 -3.54
C LEU A 100 -15.87 -3.36 -5.07
N ILE A 101 -16.47 -2.30 -5.59
CA ILE A 101 -16.61 -2.08 -7.04
C ILE A 101 -15.24 -1.79 -7.67
N HIS A 102 -14.37 -1.06 -6.97
CA HIS A 102 -13.05 -0.66 -7.48
C HIS A 102 -12.21 -1.81 -8.06
N PRO A 103 -11.89 -2.90 -7.34
CA PRO A 103 -11.06 -3.98 -7.86
C PRO A 103 -11.72 -4.73 -9.02
N LEU A 104 -13.06 -4.85 -9.04
CA LEU A 104 -13.78 -5.50 -10.12
C LEU A 104 -13.67 -4.70 -11.42
N LEU A 105 -13.92 -3.39 -11.36
CA LEU A 105 -13.80 -2.49 -12.51
C LEU A 105 -12.34 -2.32 -12.95
N ALA A 106 -11.40 -2.22 -12.00
CA ALA A 106 -9.98 -2.15 -12.29
C ALA A 106 -9.52 -3.39 -13.07
N ARG A 107 -9.94 -4.58 -12.62
CA ARG A 107 -9.60 -5.85 -13.27
C ARG A 107 -10.27 -5.98 -14.63
N ALA A 108 -11.55 -5.62 -14.76
CA ALA A 108 -12.22 -5.58 -16.05
C ALA A 108 -11.53 -4.65 -17.05
N THR A 109 -11.13 -3.46 -16.60
CA THR A 109 -10.39 -2.48 -17.42
C THR A 109 -9.02 -3.03 -17.82
N ALA A 110 -8.30 -3.66 -16.89
CA ALA A 110 -6.99 -4.26 -17.17
C ALA A 110 -7.08 -5.38 -18.23
N TYR A 111 -8.16 -6.16 -18.23
CA TYR A 111 -8.39 -7.19 -19.24
C TYR A 111 -8.84 -6.63 -20.59
N ALA A 112 -9.74 -5.64 -20.60
CA ALA A 112 -10.32 -5.12 -21.84
C ALA A 112 -9.42 -4.10 -22.54
N ALA A 113 -8.81 -3.19 -21.79
CA ALA A 113 -8.03 -2.07 -22.31
C ALA A 113 -6.93 -1.65 -21.30
N PRO A 114 -5.80 -2.37 -21.22
CA PRO A 114 -4.75 -2.09 -20.25
C PRO A 114 -4.13 -0.68 -20.41
N THR A 115 -4.16 -0.11 -21.61
CA THR A 115 -3.69 1.27 -21.88
C THR A 115 -4.56 2.34 -21.22
N LEU A 116 -5.84 2.06 -20.96
CA LEU A 116 -6.77 2.97 -20.29
C LEU A 116 -6.73 2.86 -18.77
N LEU A 117 -6.02 1.86 -18.23
CA LEU A 117 -5.99 1.58 -16.79
C LEU A 117 -5.51 2.79 -15.94
N PRO A 118 -4.50 3.57 -16.35
CA PRO A 118 -4.13 4.78 -15.61
C PRO A 118 -5.25 5.83 -15.58
N MET A 119 -5.96 6.02 -16.70
CA MET A 119 -7.11 6.94 -16.78
C MET A 119 -8.28 6.44 -15.94
N PHE A 120 -8.49 5.12 -15.85
CA PHE A 120 -9.48 4.55 -14.95
C PHE A 120 -9.16 4.89 -13.49
N TYR A 121 -7.91 4.69 -13.05
CA TYR A 121 -7.55 4.99 -11.67
C TYR A 121 -7.73 6.47 -11.32
N THR A 122 -7.35 7.37 -12.21
CA THR A 122 -7.51 8.81 -11.98
C THR A 122 -8.98 9.23 -11.99
N ALA A 123 -9.75 8.81 -12.99
CA ALA A 123 -11.17 9.13 -13.10
C ALA A 123 -11.98 8.55 -11.92
N TYR A 124 -11.74 7.28 -11.57
CA TYR A 124 -12.39 6.62 -10.46
C TYR A 124 -12.08 7.31 -9.13
N SER A 125 -10.81 7.64 -8.88
CA SER A 125 -10.40 8.31 -7.65
C SER A 125 -10.96 9.72 -7.55
N ALA A 126 -10.96 10.48 -8.65
CA ALA A 126 -11.53 11.82 -8.70
C ALA A 126 -13.04 11.79 -8.45
N LEU A 127 -13.74 10.83 -9.07
CA LEU A 127 -15.17 10.65 -8.90
C LEU A 127 -15.49 10.21 -7.46
N PHE A 128 -14.73 9.28 -6.90
CA PHE A 128 -14.86 8.83 -5.52
C PHE A 128 -14.69 9.99 -4.51
N VAL A 129 -13.63 10.78 -4.66
CA VAL A 129 -13.40 11.96 -3.80
C VAL A 129 -14.51 12.98 -3.97
N THR A 130 -14.94 13.25 -5.20
CA THR A 130 -16.00 14.22 -5.48
C THR A 130 -17.34 13.78 -4.87
N ALA A 131 -17.66 12.49 -4.96
CA ALA A 131 -18.87 11.92 -4.37
C ALA A 131 -18.84 11.94 -2.85
N LEU A 132 -17.68 11.71 -2.23
CA LEU A 132 -17.55 11.63 -0.77
C LEU A 132 -17.37 13.00 -0.10
N LEU A 133 -16.56 13.87 -0.69
CA LEU A 133 -16.05 15.11 -0.08
C LEU A 133 -16.36 16.36 -0.90
N GLY A 134 -17.02 16.21 -2.05
CA GLY A 134 -17.40 17.31 -2.93
C GLY A 134 -16.30 17.75 -3.90
N VAL A 135 -16.73 18.56 -4.88
CA VAL A 135 -15.88 19.06 -5.97
C VAL A 135 -14.75 19.95 -5.44
N GLU A 136 -14.99 20.71 -4.37
CA GLU A 136 -14.00 21.63 -3.78
C GLU A 136 -12.75 20.89 -3.31
N VAL A 137 -12.92 19.76 -2.61
CA VAL A 137 -11.81 18.96 -2.10
C VAL A 137 -11.07 18.28 -3.26
N ALA A 138 -11.81 17.78 -4.26
CA ALA A 138 -11.21 17.22 -5.46
C ALA A 138 -10.36 18.26 -6.20
N ALA A 139 -10.83 19.52 -6.31
CA ALA A 139 -10.09 20.61 -6.92
C ALA A 139 -8.79 20.91 -6.18
N VAL A 140 -8.80 20.93 -4.84
CA VAL A 140 -7.58 21.12 -4.02
C VAL A 140 -6.56 20.02 -4.30
N ILE A 141 -6.99 18.75 -4.40
CA ILE A 141 -6.10 17.63 -4.73
C ILE A 141 -5.49 17.81 -6.13
N VAL A 142 -6.28 18.22 -7.13
CA VAL A 142 -5.79 18.46 -8.49
C VAL A 142 -4.79 19.62 -8.52
N ILE A 143 -5.07 20.72 -7.82
CA ILE A 143 -4.15 21.87 -7.68
C ILE A 143 -2.83 21.42 -7.06
N LEU A 144 -2.89 20.57 -6.03
CA LEU A 144 -1.69 20.05 -5.39
C LEU A 144 -0.85 19.19 -6.36
N HIS A 145 -1.46 18.35 -7.18
CA HIS A 145 -0.75 17.61 -8.22
C HIS A 145 -0.13 18.56 -9.26
N ALA A 146 -0.89 19.55 -9.74
CA ALA A 146 -0.40 20.52 -10.73
C ALA A 146 0.80 21.31 -10.20
N LEU A 147 0.75 21.77 -8.95
CA LEU A 147 1.86 22.46 -8.28
C LEU A 147 3.14 21.59 -8.29
N PHE A 148 3.05 20.33 -7.89
CA PHE A 148 4.21 19.44 -7.82
C PHE A 148 4.73 19.01 -9.18
N ILE A 149 3.88 18.93 -10.21
CA ILE A 149 4.31 18.72 -11.59
C ILE A 149 5.10 19.94 -12.09
N ILE A 150 4.61 21.15 -11.84
CA ILE A 150 5.30 22.40 -12.21
C ILE A 150 6.65 22.46 -11.50
N VAL A 151 6.69 22.22 -10.19
CA VAL A 151 7.94 22.26 -9.41
C VAL A 151 8.92 21.17 -9.85
N ALA A 152 8.43 19.96 -10.16
CA ALA A 152 9.27 18.88 -10.70
C ALA A 152 9.88 19.23 -12.06
N SER A 153 9.15 19.98 -12.90
CA SER A 153 9.64 20.40 -14.22
C SER A 153 10.87 21.32 -14.15
N LEU A 154 11.06 22.02 -13.03
CA LEU A 154 12.23 22.88 -12.77
C LEU A 154 13.51 22.08 -12.47
N ARG A 155 13.41 20.75 -12.31
CA ARG A 155 14.53 19.82 -12.09
C ARG A 155 15.43 20.14 -10.88
N ALA A 156 14.91 20.87 -9.89
CA ALA A 156 15.62 21.19 -8.66
C ALA A 156 14.96 20.49 -7.46
N PRO A 157 15.61 19.51 -6.81
CA PRO A 157 15.01 18.77 -5.70
C PRO A 157 14.71 19.67 -4.49
N ILE A 158 15.54 20.69 -4.27
CA ILE A 158 15.36 21.69 -3.20
C ILE A 158 14.01 22.42 -3.35
N LEU A 159 13.60 22.74 -4.58
CA LEU A 159 12.30 23.39 -4.81
C LEU A 159 11.13 22.48 -4.46
N CYS A 160 11.26 21.17 -4.66
CA CYS A 160 10.23 20.19 -4.27
C CYS A 160 10.06 20.15 -2.75
N TYR A 161 11.16 20.12 -2.00
CA TYR A 161 11.12 20.19 -0.54
C TYR A 161 10.58 21.54 -0.04
N ALA A 162 10.99 22.65 -0.64
CA ALA A 162 10.50 23.97 -0.27
C ALA A 162 8.98 24.09 -0.51
N ALA A 163 8.49 23.64 -1.67
CA ALA A 163 7.06 23.61 -1.96
C ALA A 163 6.29 22.72 -0.97
N ALA A 164 6.82 21.54 -0.65
CA ALA A 164 6.21 20.65 0.34
C ALA A 164 6.15 21.29 1.73
N LEU A 165 7.23 21.96 2.15
CA LEU A 165 7.29 22.69 3.42
C LEU A 165 6.26 23.83 3.45
N VAL A 166 6.14 24.61 2.38
CA VAL A 166 5.15 25.69 2.27
C VAL A 166 3.73 25.13 2.39
N VAL A 167 3.39 24.06 1.66
CA VAL A 167 2.06 23.44 1.76
C VAL A 167 1.79 22.90 3.18
N LEU A 168 2.80 22.28 3.80
CA LEU A 168 2.70 21.79 5.17
C LEU A 168 2.47 22.92 6.17
N LEU A 169 3.20 24.02 6.04
CA LEU A 169 3.03 25.23 6.85
C LEU A 169 1.64 25.83 6.63
N LEU A 170 1.15 25.95 5.39
CA LEU A 170 -0.22 26.41 5.11
C LEU A 170 -1.26 25.54 5.81
N LYS A 171 -1.09 24.21 5.79
CA LYS A 171 -1.98 23.28 6.50
C LYS A 171 -1.96 23.51 8.01
N PHE A 172 -0.79 23.74 8.62
CA PHE A 172 -0.69 24.01 10.06
C PHE A 172 -1.13 25.42 10.44
N SER A 173 -0.95 26.41 9.57
CA SER A 173 -1.35 27.80 9.76
C SER A 173 -2.82 28.07 9.46
N MET A 174 -3.61 27.05 9.08
CA MET A 174 -5.06 27.19 8.95
C MET A 174 -5.65 27.68 10.28
N SER A 175 -6.40 28.79 10.22
CA SER A 175 -7.07 29.37 11.38
C SER A 175 -8.08 28.41 11.99
N ASP A 176 -8.30 28.51 13.30
CA ASP A 176 -9.28 27.67 13.99
C ASP A 176 -10.69 27.87 13.43
N SER A 177 -11.04 29.09 13.01
CA SER A 177 -12.32 29.38 12.34
C SER A 177 -12.47 28.61 11.03
N PHE A 178 -11.39 28.47 10.25
CA PHE A 178 -11.43 27.67 9.01
C PHE A 178 -11.56 26.18 9.30
N ARG A 179 -10.86 25.67 10.33
CA ARG A 179 -10.98 24.27 10.76
C ARG A 179 -12.40 23.96 11.26
N GLN A 180 -13.00 24.87 12.03
CA GLN A 180 -14.39 24.76 12.49
C GLN A 180 -15.37 24.78 11.32
N LEU A 181 -15.15 25.63 10.31
CA LEU A 181 -15.98 25.66 9.10
C LEU A 181 -15.92 24.33 8.34
N LEU A 182 -14.72 23.77 8.16
CA LEU A 182 -14.53 22.45 7.54
C LEU A 182 -15.25 21.36 8.34
N TYR A 183 -15.10 21.38 9.67
CA TYR A 183 -15.75 20.43 10.57
C TYR A 183 -17.28 20.53 10.49
N PHE A 184 -17.83 21.74 10.46
CA PHE A 184 -19.28 21.94 10.37
C PHE A 184 -19.83 21.51 9.00
N ARG A 185 -19.10 21.78 7.91
CA ARG A 185 -19.54 21.46 6.55
C ARG A 185 -19.47 19.97 6.22
N TYR A 186 -18.40 19.28 6.64
CA TYR A 186 -18.11 17.89 6.25
C TYR A 186 -18.28 16.88 7.39
N GLY A 187 -18.57 17.36 8.61
CA GLY A 187 -18.62 16.53 9.82
C GLY A 187 -17.24 16.02 10.26
N THR A 188 -17.22 15.29 11.37
CA THR A 188 -15.99 14.69 11.93
C THR A 188 -15.30 13.77 10.95
N LEU A 189 -16.06 12.88 10.30
CA LEU A 189 -15.55 11.91 9.33
C LEU A 189 -14.90 12.61 8.15
N GLY A 190 -15.63 13.53 7.50
CA GLY A 190 -15.13 14.25 6.34
C GLY A 190 -13.91 15.11 6.67
N TYR A 191 -13.90 15.81 7.81
CA TYR A 191 -12.75 16.60 8.26
C TYR A 191 -11.48 15.75 8.40
N VAL A 192 -11.56 14.61 9.09
CA VAL A 192 -10.38 13.75 9.30
C VAL A 192 -9.91 13.12 7.99
N VAL A 193 -10.85 12.67 7.15
CA VAL A 193 -10.53 12.10 5.83
C VAL A 193 -9.88 13.14 4.92
N ILE A 194 -10.37 14.39 4.89
CA ILE A 194 -9.76 15.49 4.13
C ILE A 194 -8.32 15.72 4.60
N MET A 195 -8.11 15.84 5.92
CA MET A 195 -6.77 16.07 6.48
C MET A 195 -5.80 14.93 6.15
N ALA A 196 -6.26 13.68 6.23
CA ALA A 196 -5.48 12.50 5.90
C ALA A 196 -5.15 12.44 4.40
N ILE A 197 -6.13 12.63 3.52
CA ILE A 197 -5.94 12.58 2.06
C ILE A 197 -5.01 13.70 1.59
N VAL A 198 -5.16 14.92 2.10
CA VAL A 198 -4.26 16.04 1.74
C VAL A 198 -2.83 15.73 2.16
N GLN A 199 -2.62 15.23 3.38
CA GLN A 199 -1.30 14.84 3.86
C GLN A 199 -0.69 13.73 3.01
N TRP A 200 -1.47 12.70 2.69
CA TRP A 200 -1.00 11.56 1.92
C TRP A 200 -0.73 11.92 0.45
N THR A 201 -1.55 12.79 -0.13
CA THR A 201 -1.35 13.34 -1.47
C THR A 201 -0.07 14.17 -1.52
N LEU A 202 0.18 15.00 -0.51
CA LEU A 202 1.41 15.78 -0.41
C LEU A 202 2.66 14.89 -0.44
N LEU A 203 2.65 13.81 0.34
CA LEU A 203 3.77 12.84 0.39
C LEU A 203 3.95 12.12 -0.96
N ARG A 204 2.86 11.69 -1.59
CA ARG A 204 2.91 11.04 -2.92
C ARG A 204 3.44 12.00 -3.98
N CYS A 205 2.95 13.23 -4.01
CA CYS A 205 3.41 14.25 -4.95
C CYS A 205 4.90 14.56 -4.76
N LEU A 206 5.37 14.70 -3.51
CA LEU A 206 6.78 14.91 -3.22
C LEU A 206 7.64 13.72 -3.71
N SER A 207 7.23 12.49 -3.41
CA SER A 207 7.92 11.28 -3.88
C SER A 207 8.01 11.26 -5.41
N PHE A 208 6.88 11.48 -6.08
CA PHE A 208 6.82 11.53 -7.54
C PHE A 208 7.75 12.58 -8.13
N SER A 209 7.75 13.80 -7.57
CA SER A 209 8.61 14.87 -8.06
C SER A 209 10.10 14.53 -7.92
N LEU A 210 10.50 13.92 -6.81
CA LEU A 210 11.90 13.50 -6.61
C LEU A 210 12.29 12.36 -7.56
N ASP A 211 11.42 11.36 -7.72
CA ASP A 211 11.64 10.25 -8.64
C ASP A 211 11.74 10.74 -10.09
N PHE A 212 10.90 11.69 -10.49
CA PHE A 212 10.94 12.33 -11.81
C PHE A 212 12.27 13.05 -12.05
N ILE A 213 12.76 13.81 -11.07
CA ILE A 213 14.04 14.51 -11.16
C ILE A 213 15.20 13.51 -11.23
N HIS A 214 15.21 12.48 -10.38
CA HIS A 214 16.24 11.45 -10.38
C HIS A 214 16.27 10.66 -11.69
N ALA A 215 15.11 10.31 -12.25
CA ALA A 215 15.02 9.66 -13.56
C ALA A 215 15.60 10.56 -14.67
N GLY A 216 15.32 11.86 -14.63
CA GLY A 216 15.89 12.85 -15.56
C GLY A 216 17.41 12.99 -15.43
N CYS A 217 17.95 13.00 -14.21
CA CYS A 217 19.40 13.04 -13.96
C CYS A 217 20.09 11.77 -14.46
N LYS A 218 19.50 10.59 -14.22
CA LYS A 218 20.03 9.31 -14.70
C LYS A 218 20.05 9.24 -16.23
N ALA A 219 18.99 9.71 -16.89
CA ALA A 219 18.94 9.82 -18.35
C ALA A 219 19.99 10.81 -18.90
N ARG A 220 20.23 11.94 -18.20
CA ARG A 220 21.22 12.94 -18.60
C ARG A 220 22.67 12.47 -18.42
N HIS A 221 22.94 11.61 -17.44
CA HIS A 221 24.27 11.04 -17.20
C HIS A 221 24.62 9.86 -18.13
N GLN A 222 23.66 9.32 -18.90
CA GLN A 222 23.90 8.21 -19.84
C GLN A 222 24.44 8.64 -21.22
N THR A 223 25.03 9.83 -21.36
CA THR A 223 25.76 10.28 -22.57
C THR A 223 27.26 9.93 -22.56
N ALA A 224 27.73 9.13 -21.60
CA ALA A 224 29.06 8.49 -21.66
C ALA A 224 28.90 6.98 -21.45
N PRO A 225 29.67 6.12 -22.14
CA PRO A 225 29.61 4.68 -21.97
C PRO A 225 30.28 4.33 -20.63
N GLY A 226 29.53 4.49 -19.53
CA GLY A 226 29.87 3.90 -18.25
C GLY A 226 29.79 2.39 -18.35
N PRO A 227 30.71 1.65 -17.69
CA PRO A 227 30.77 0.21 -17.83
C PRO A 227 29.48 -0.45 -17.35
N PRO A 228 29.05 -1.54 -17.98
CA PRO A 228 27.71 -2.05 -17.78
C PRO A 228 27.52 -2.67 -16.38
N TYR A 229 26.35 -2.34 -15.82
CA TYR A 229 25.85 -2.65 -14.47
C TYR A 229 25.85 -4.13 -14.06
N TRP A 230 25.99 -5.08 -15.00
CA TRP A 230 26.09 -6.50 -14.67
C TRP A 230 27.42 -6.88 -14.00
N LYS A 231 28.48 -6.05 -14.12
CA LYS A 231 29.74 -6.27 -13.38
C LYS A 231 29.67 -5.96 -11.89
N THR A 232 28.63 -5.28 -11.40
CA THR A 232 28.45 -4.99 -9.96
C THR A 232 27.48 -5.94 -9.26
N LEU A 233 26.84 -6.86 -10.00
CA LEU A 233 25.94 -7.89 -9.45
C LEU A 233 26.50 -9.32 -9.55
N ALA A 234 27.66 -9.51 -10.20
CA ALA A 234 28.43 -10.74 -10.04
C ALA A 234 29.07 -10.72 -8.64
N LEU A 235 28.26 -11.08 -7.66
CA LEU A 235 28.70 -11.62 -6.38
C LEU A 235 29.77 -12.67 -6.71
N LYS A 236 31.00 -12.44 -6.25
CA LYS A 236 32.09 -13.43 -6.30
C LYS A 236 31.58 -14.74 -5.71
N THR A 237 31.26 -15.70 -6.56
CA THR A 237 31.24 -17.12 -6.22
C THR A 237 32.46 -17.73 -6.88
N GLU A 238 33.60 -17.67 -6.20
CA GLU A 238 34.73 -18.55 -6.47
C GLU A 238 34.62 -19.74 -5.50
N ALA A 239 34.52 -20.92 -6.11
CA ALA A 239 34.83 -22.28 -5.66
C ALA A 239 34.51 -22.69 -4.21
#